data_AF-A0A093URR3-F1
#
_entry.id   AF-A0A093URR3-F1
#
_cell.length_a   1.000
_cell.length_b   1.000
_cell.length_c   1.000
_cell.angle_alpha   90.00
_cell.angle_beta   90.00
_cell.angle_gamma   90.00
#
_symmetry.space_group_name_H-M   'P 1'
#
loop_
_entity.id
_entity.type
_entity.pdbx_description
1 polymer ?
#
loop_
_entity_poly.entity_id
_entity_poly.type
_entity_poly.pdbx_seq_one_letter_code
_entity_poly.pdbx_strand_id
1 'polypeptide(L)'
;MPDSRGSYARLMAMCAVSALRIKNGAVLKERSVPNDLNPRLYFDETLQALPDNVNEFEEFESLQATGLACLTALHYSDGPLLHQILGLYHAVVAEQGFGDEKRWPRGLSEIDAEERRRLFWHMYRLEVHTSLVIGHVVRCPELQSSVAYPTIQDIDSMDPEDRSDSEWLSGWNFVTDLYRGIEHVIAQFKYRRASVNLDRRRLSTSFVLDYDPQKKILDPLAAAREDLPDRFKKAMPVSYNTRRNRCGYQTANIACTYQLLRMVTFSAYHTTTLYEACQTVLELIDEISNIPIEYLRAMGLAMLQELSGFGHILSSFINEGLSKSDYYHLRTVM
;
A
#
# COMPACT_ATOMS: atom_id res chain seq x y z
N MET A 1 -22.93 -14.63 13.12
CA MET A 1 -22.22 -15.91 12.86
C MET A 1 -22.08 -16.04 11.36
N PRO A 2 -20.97 -16.58 10.85
CA PRO A 2 -20.83 -16.83 9.42
C PRO A 2 -21.93 -17.81 8.96
N ASP A 3 -22.52 -17.50 7.82
CA ASP A 3 -23.65 -18.19 7.19
C ASP A 3 -23.29 -18.84 5.86
N SER A 4 -22.06 -18.61 5.36
CA SER A 4 -21.55 -19.12 4.10
C SER A 4 -20.05 -19.43 4.18
N ARG A 5 -19.52 -20.07 3.14
CA ARG A 5 -18.07 -20.38 3.03
C ARG A 5 -17.25 -19.09 2.94
N GLY A 6 -17.67 -18.12 2.14
CA GLY A 6 -16.97 -16.85 1.98
C GLY A 6 -17.05 -15.99 3.23
N SER A 7 -18.21 -15.93 3.90
CA SER A 7 -18.35 -15.17 5.16
C SER A 7 -17.54 -15.79 6.31
N TYR A 8 -17.41 -17.12 6.34
CA TYR A 8 -16.48 -17.83 7.23
C TYR A 8 -15.01 -17.53 6.90
N ALA A 9 -14.61 -17.65 5.62
CA ALA A 9 -13.25 -17.36 5.18
C ALA A 9 -12.84 -15.92 5.54
N ARG A 10 -13.73 -14.94 5.31
CA ARG A 10 -13.50 -13.54 5.67
C ARG A 10 -13.30 -13.36 7.17
N LEU A 11 -14.13 -13.99 8.00
CA LEU A 11 -13.99 -13.92 9.45
C LEU A 11 -12.65 -14.48 9.92
N MET A 12 -12.27 -15.67 9.43
CA MET A 12 -10.98 -16.28 9.75
C MET A 12 -9.81 -15.41 9.29
N ALA A 13 -9.89 -14.80 8.10
CA ALA A 13 -8.86 -13.90 7.59
C ALA A 13 -8.71 -12.64 8.46
N MET A 14 -9.84 -12.05 8.87
CA MET A 14 -9.87 -10.92 9.80
C MET A 14 -9.24 -11.28 11.14
N CYS A 15 -9.57 -12.47 11.68
CA CYS A 15 -8.97 -12.99 12.90
C CYS A 15 -7.46 -13.20 12.75
N ALA A 16 -7.00 -13.77 11.63
CA ALA A 16 -5.59 -14.00 11.35
C ALA A 16 -4.79 -12.70 11.33
N VAL A 17 -5.21 -11.70 10.55
CA VAL A 17 -4.55 -10.38 10.48
C VAL A 17 -4.57 -9.69 11.85
N SER A 18 -5.73 -9.69 12.52
CA SER A 18 -5.87 -9.02 13.82
C SER A 18 -4.99 -9.68 14.89
N ALA A 19 -4.98 -11.01 14.95
CA ALA A 19 -4.16 -11.77 15.89
C ALA A 19 -2.66 -11.54 15.63
N LEU A 20 -2.25 -11.49 14.37
CA LEU A 20 -0.86 -11.24 13.99
C LEU A 20 -0.43 -9.82 14.37
N ARG A 21 -1.29 -8.83 14.13
CA ARG A 21 -1.05 -7.44 14.55
C ARG A 21 -0.95 -7.32 16.06
N ILE A 22 -1.84 -7.96 16.80
CA ILE A 22 -1.80 -8.00 18.26
C ILE A 22 -0.47 -8.61 18.75
N LYS A 23 -0.06 -9.75 18.18
CA LYS A 23 1.20 -10.42 18.53
C LYS A 23 2.43 -9.55 18.22
N ASN A 24 2.36 -8.74 17.17
CA ASN A 24 3.43 -7.79 16.80
C ASN A 24 3.38 -6.47 17.59
N GLY A 25 2.52 -6.35 18.61
CA GLY A 25 2.41 -5.16 19.44
C GLY A 25 1.70 -3.98 18.77
N ALA A 26 1.03 -4.21 17.65
CA ALA A 26 0.23 -3.22 16.94
C ALA A 26 -1.15 -3.03 17.56
N VAL A 27 -1.18 -2.81 18.88
CA VAL A 27 -2.42 -2.58 19.63
C VAL A 27 -2.47 -1.13 20.06
N LEU A 28 -3.50 -0.42 19.59
CA LEU A 28 -3.73 0.99 19.93
C LEU A 28 -4.18 1.18 21.39
N LYS A 29 -4.51 0.10 22.10
CA LYS A 29 -4.96 0.10 23.50
C LYS A 29 -4.41 -1.13 24.20
N GLU A 30 -3.94 -0.99 25.42
CA GLU A 30 -3.58 -2.14 26.25
C GLU A 30 -4.84 -2.98 26.52
N ARG A 31 -4.91 -4.16 25.92
CA ARG A 31 -5.90 -5.20 26.23
C ARG A 31 -5.14 -6.44 26.67
N SER A 32 -5.71 -7.26 27.55
CA SER A 32 -5.09 -8.55 27.86
C SER A 32 -5.09 -9.40 26.60
N VAL A 33 -3.92 -9.59 26.01
CA VAL A 33 -3.73 -10.49 24.88
C VAL A 33 -3.79 -11.91 25.45
N PRO A 34 -4.68 -12.78 24.95
CA PRO A 34 -4.69 -14.18 25.37
C PRO A 34 -3.34 -14.83 25.09
N ASN A 35 -2.79 -15.55 26.07
CA ASN A 35 -1.48 -16.21 25.93
C ASN A 35 -1.48 -17.30 24.84
N ASP A 36 -2.66 -17.83 24.53
CA ASP A 36 -2.94 -18.88 23.54
C ASP A 36 -3.30 -18.32 22.16
N LEU A 37 -3.21 -17.00 21.95
CA LEU A 37 -3.52 -16.38 20.66
C LEU A 37 -2.58 -16.92 19.57
N ASN A 38 -3.14 -17.72 18.65
CA ASN A 38 -2.41 -18.31 17.55
C ASN A 38 -2.90 -17.76 16.19
N PRO A 39 -2.22 -16.76 15.61
CA PRO A 39 -2.60 -16.21 14.31
C PRO A 39 -2.54 -17.25 13.17
N ARG A 40 -1.69 -18.26 13.29
CA ARG A 40 -1.48 -19.27 12.25
C ARG A 40 -2.69 -20.18 12.11
N LEU A 41 -3.35 -20.53 13.22
CA LEU A 41 -4.57 -21.33 13.20
C LEU A 41 -5.65 -20.67 12.34
N TYR A 42 -5.94 -19.38 12.60
CA TYR A 42 -6.93 -18.64 11.81
C TYR A 42 -6.51 -18.51 10.34
N PHE A 43 -5.21 -18.39 10.07
CA PHE A 43 -4.72 -18.29 8.70
C PHE A 43 -4.88 -19.61 7.94
N ASP A 44 -4.55 -20.74 8.57
CA ASP A 44 -4.72 -22.06 7.96
C ASP A 44 -6.22 -22.34 7.67
N GLU A 45 -7.12 -21.98 8.59
CA GLU A 45 -8.58 -22.04 8.36
C GLU A 45 -9.04 -21.13 7.22
N THR A 46 -8.43 -19.95 7.08
CA THR A 46 -8.69 -19.05 5.95
C THR A 46 -8.33 -19.72 4.63
N LEU A 47 -7.13 -20.29 4.53
CA LEU A 47 -6.64 -20.93 3.31
C LEU A 47 -7.49 -22.14 2.93
N GLN A 48 -7.95 -22.94 3.90
CA GLN A 48 -8.85 -24.05 3.65
C GLN A 48 -10.25 -23.60 3.18
N ALA A 49 -10.74 -22.47 3.71
CA ALA A 49 -12.04 -21.94 3.36
C ALA A 49 -12.04 -21.19 2.02
N LEU A 50 -10.91 -20.69 1.54
CA LEU A 50 -10.82 -20.01 0.24
C LEU A 50 -11.12 -20.98 -0.91
N PRO A 51 -11.83 -20.53 -1.97
CA PRO A 51 -12.02 -21.35 -3.16
C PRO A 51 -10.72 -21.52 -3.94
N ASP A 52 -10.49 -22.72 -4.49
CA ASP A 52 -9.30 -23.03 -5.29
C ASP A 52 -9.49 -22.70 -6.78
N ASN A 53 -10.75 -22.59 -7.22
CA ASN A 53 -11.11 -22.34 -8.62
C ASN A 53 -11.78 -20.96 -8.77
N VAL A 54 -11.42 -20.23 -9.81
CA VAL A 54 -11.98 -18.92 -10.15
C VAL A 54 -13.50 -18.96 -10.26
N ASN A 55 -14.07 -20.04 -10.76
CA ASN A 55 -15.52 -20.20 -10.93
C ASN A 55 -16.28 -20.36 -9.61
N GLU A 56 -15.60 -20.66 -8.50
CA GLU A 56 -16.20 -20.83 -7.18
C GLU A 56 -16.25 -19.50 -6.38
N PHE A 57 -15.75 -18.40 -6.95
CA PHE A 57 -15.78 -17.08 -6.33
C PHE A 57 -17.13 -16.38 -6.51
N GLU A 58 -18.22 -16.98 -6.05
CA GLU A 58 -19.57 -16.41 -6.17
C GLU A 58 -19.79 -15.26 -5.17
N GLU A 59 -19.23 -15.40 -3.96
CA GLU A 59 -19.42 -14.48 -2.84
C GLU A 59 -18.34 -13.39 -2.82
N PHE A 60 -18.74 -12.13 -2.62
CA PHE A 60 -17.80 -11.01 -2.52
C PHE A 60 -16.87 -11.15 -1.32
N GLU A 61 -17.36 -11.75 -0.24
CA GLU A 61 -16.62 -12.07 0.98
C GLU A 61 -15.41 -12.96 0.71
N SER A 62 -15.48 -13.89 -0.26
CA SER A 62 -14.34 -14.71 -0.66
C SER A 62 -13.21 -13.87 -1.27
N LEU A 63 -13.57 -12.82 -2.03
CA LEU A 63 -12.59 -11.88 -2.58
C LEU A 63 -11.98 -10.99 -1.48
N GLN A 64 -12.80 -10.55 -0.52
CA GLN A 64 -12.30 -9.82 0.67
C GLN A 64 -11.35 -10.70 1.51
N ALA A 65 -11.71 -11.97 1.73
CA ALA A 65 -10.89 -12.94 2.43
C ALA A 65 -9.55 -13.18 1.71
N THR A 66 -9.57 -13.26 0.38
CA THR A 66 -8.36 -13.39 -0.46
C THR A 66 -7.42 -12.20 -0.27
N GLY A 67 -7.95 -10.97 -0.27
CA GLY A 67 -7.13 -9.78 -0.03
C GLY A 67 -6.51 -9.74 1.37
N LEU A 68 -7.27 -10.12 2.40
CA LEU A 68 -6.74 -10.26 3.76
C LEU A 68 -5.70 -11.38 3.86
N ALA A 69 -5.88 -12.49 3.16
CA ALA A 69 -4.92 -13.59 3.11
C ALA A 69 -3.60 -13.17 2.45
N CYS A 70 -3.63 -12.35 1.38
CA CYS A 70 -2.43 -11.73 0.82
C CYS A 70 -1.69 -10.89 1.87
N LEU A 71 -2.41 -10.06 2.62
CA LEU A 71 -1.82 -9.24 3.68
C LEU A 71 -1.19 -10.11 4.79
N THR A 72 -1.84 -11.19 5.19
CA THR A 72 -1.30 -12.14 6.17
C THR A 72 -0.06 -12.86 5.65
N ALA A 73 -0.07 -13.35 4.41
CA ALA A 73 1.09 -13.99 3.77
C ALA A 73 2.29 -13.04 3.69
N LEU A 74 2.02 -11.77 3.32
CA LEU A 74 3.03 -10.71 3.34
C LEU A 74 3.64 -10.55 4.73
N HIS A 75 2.82 -10.44 5.78
CA HIS A 75 3.32 -10.31 7.15
C HIS A 75 4.13 -11.53 7.64
N TYR A 76 3.83 -12.72 7.15
CA TYR A 76 4.65 -13.91 7.39
C TYR A 76 5.95 -13.97 6.55
N SER A 77 6.15 -13.01 5.65
CA SER A 77 7.25 -13.01 4.66
C SER A 77 7.25 -14.25 3.77
N ASP A 78 6.07 -14.82 3.50
CA ASP A 78 5.90 -15.99 2.63
C ASP A 78 5.63 -15.54 1.19
N GLY A 79 6.72 -15.23 0.47
CA GLY A 79 6.66 -14.74 -0.92
C GLY A 79 5.98 -15.71 -1.90
N PRO A 80 6.31 -17.02 -1.90
CA PRO A 80 5.63 -17.99 -2.75
C PRO A 80 4.12 -18.05 -2.52
N LEU A 81 3.67 -18.13 -1.26
CA LEU A 81 2.25 -18.16 -0.93
C LEU A 81 1.56 -16.86 -1.32
N LEU A 82 2.18 -15.70 -1.04
CA LEU A 82 1.67 -14.40 -1.45
C LEU A 82 1.44 -14.34 -2.97
N HIS A 83 2.39 -14.82 -3.78
CA HIS A 83 2.23 -14.85 -5.23
C HIS A 83 1.14 -15.80 -5.72
N GLN A 84 0.96 -16.95 -5.05
CA GLN A 84 -0.13 -17.87 -5.37
C GLN A 84 -1.49 -17.20 -5.14
N ILE A 85 -1.68 -16.57 -3.97
CA ILE A 85 -2.95 -15.91 -3.61
C ILE A 85 -3.19 -14.68 -4.49
N LEU A 86 -2.16 -13.86 -4.76
CA LEU A 86 -2.26 -12.74 -5.71
C LEU A 86 -2.63 -13.23 -7.12
N GLY A 87 -2.03 -14.34 -7.58
CA GLY A 87 -2.35 -14.94 -8.87
C GLY A 87 -3.83 -15.34 -8.97
N LEU A 88 -4.35 -15.97 -7.92
CA LEU A 88 -5.78 -16.32 -7.82
C LEU A 88 -6.67 -15.06 -7.83
N TYR A 89 -6.36 -14.07 -7.00
CA TYR A 89 -7.09 -12.80 -6.96
C TYR A 89 -7.17 -12.15 -8.35
N HIS A 90 -6.05 -12.04 -9.06
CA HIS A 90 -6.02 -11.40 -10.38
C HIS A 90 -6.77 -12.21 -11.43
N ALA A 91 -6.76 -13.54 -11.35
CA ALA A 91 -7.57 -14.39 -12.21
C ALA A 91 -9.08 -14.15 -11.99
N VAL A 92 -9.51 -14.03 -10.74
CA VAL A 92 -10.91 -13.71 -10.38
C VAL A 92 -11.31 -12.31 -10.85
N VAL A 93 -10.45 -11.30 -10.64
CA VAL A 93 -10.70 -9.93 -11.09
C VAL A 93 -10.87 -9.86 -12.61
N ALA A 94 -10.05 -10.61 -13.35
CA ALA A 94 -10.12 -10.66 -14.81
C ALA A 94 -11.42 -11.34 -15.29
N GLU A 95 -11.76 -12.50 -14.73
CA GLU A 95 -12.96 -13.27 -15.09
C GLU A 95 -14.25 -12.51 -14.79
N GLN A 96 -14.35 -11.92 -13.59
CA GLN A 96 -15.56 -11.21 -13.15
C GLN A 96 -15.62 -9.77 -13.64
N GLY A 97 -14.58 -9.29 -14.31
CA GLY A 97 -14.48 -7.91 -14.75
C GLY A 97 -14.48 -6.88 -13.61
N PHE A 98 -13.98 -7.28 -12.44
CA PHE A 98 -14.04 -6.48 -11.20
C PHE A 98 -13.34 -5.12 -11.30
N GLY A 99 -12.36 -4.98 -12.21
CA GLY A 99 -11.67 -3.71 -12.48
C GLY A 99 -12.45 -2.69 -13.30
N ASP A 100 -13.73 -2.91 -13.60
CA ASP A 100 -14.61 -1.95 -14.30
C ASP A 100 -16.00 -1.95 -13.66
N GLU A 101 -16.39 -0.82 -13.08
CA GLU A 101 -17.68 -0.69 -12.39
C GLU A 101 -18.88 -1.01 -13.28
N LYS A 102 -18.77 -0.81 -14.61
CA LYS A 102 -19.86 -1.11 -15.55
C LYS A 102 -20.13 -2.60 -15.67
N ARG A 103 -19.16 -3.45 -15.31
CA ARG A 103 -19.25 -4.92 -15.34
C ARG A 103 -19.68 -5.51 -14.00
N TRP A 104 -19.84 -4.68 -12.96
CA TRP A 104 -20.32 -5.17 -11.67
C TRP A 104 -21.77 -5.65 -11.74
N PRO A 105 -22.20 -6.54 -10.82
CA PRO A 105 -23.58 -6.98 -10.74
C PRO A 105 -24.58 -5.81 -10.72
N ARG A 106 -25.71 -5.99 -11.41
CA ARG A 106 -26.80 -5.00 -11.40
C ARG A 106 -27.54 -5.05 -10.07
N GLY A 107 -27.99 -3.88 -9.59
CA GLY A 107 -28.78 -3.80 -8.37
C GLY A 107 -27.97 -3.86 -7.07
N LEU A 108 -26.65 -3.66 -7.14
CA LEU A 108 -25.82 -3.44 -5.95
C LEU A 108 -26.33 -2.23 -5.16
N SER A 109 -26.33 -2.34 -3.84
CA SER A 109 -26.54 -1.17 -3.00
C SER A 109 -25.35 -0.21 -3.12
N GLU A 110 -25.56 1.04 -2.73
CA GLU A 110 -24.49 2.04 -2.69
C GLU A 110 -23.33 1.59 -1.78
N ILE A 111 -23.65 0.94 -0.66
CA ILE A 111 -22.68 0.43 0.30
C ILE A 111 -21.86 -0.71 -0.33
N ASP A 112 -22.50 -1.65 -1.03
CA ASP A 112 -21.77 -2.75 -1.69
C ASP A 112 -20.80 -2.23 -2.75
N ALA A 113 -21.20 -1.21 -3.51
CA ALA A 113 -20.32 -0.57 -4.48
C ALA A 113 -19.10 0.07 -3.79
N GLU A 114 -19.29 0.76 -2.67
CA GLU A 114 -18.21 1.35 -1.89
C GLU A 114 -17.26 0.32 -1.30
N GLU A 115 -17.76 -0.80 -0.79
CA GLU A 115 -16.90 -1.88 -0.31
C GLU A 115 -16.06 -2.49 -1.44
N ARG A 116 -16.64 -2.64 -2.64
CA ARG A 116 -15.91 -3.09 -3.84
C ARG A 116 -14.82 -2.11 -4.25
N ARG A 117 -15.09 -0.80 -4.27
CA ARG A 117 -14.07 0.25 -4.52
C ARG A 117 -12.93 0.16 -3.52
N ARG A 118 -13.26 0.03 -2.22
CA ARG A 118 -12.26 -0.06 -1.14
C ARG A 118 -11.37 -1.30 -1.29
N LEU A 119 -11.95 -2.46 -1.60
CA LEU A 119 -11.20 -3.68 -1.85
C LEU A 119 -10.29 -3.55 -3.07
N PHE A 120 -10.83 -3.06 -4.19
CA PHE A 120 -10.06 -2.87 -5.43
C PHE A 120 -8.81 -2.03 -5.19
N TRP A 121 -8.98 -0.83 -4.63
CA TRP A 121 -7.86 0.09 -4.39
C TRP A 121 -6.92 -0.36 -3.26
N HIS A 122 -7.40 -1.16 -2.30
CA HIS A 122 -6.51 -1.82 -1.35
C HIS A 122 -5.59 -2.82 -2.04
N MET A 123 -6.15 -3.70 -2.87
CA MET A 123 -5.37 -4.71 -3.59
C MET A 123 -4.46 -4.12 -4.65
N TYR A 124 -4.88 -3.04 -5.31
CA TYR A 124 -4.04 -2.26 -6.21
C TYR A 124 -2.78 -1.75 -5.50
N ARG A 125 -2.94 -1.07 -4.35
CA ARG A 125 -1.80 -0.55 -3.58
C ARG A 125 -0.88 -1.68 -3.11
N LEU A 126 -1.46 -2.80 -2.66
CA LEU A 126 -0.70 -3.98 -2.27
C LEU A 126 0.14 -4.52 -3.44
N GLU A 127 -0.45 -4.66 -4.64
CA GLU A 127 0.25 -5.11 -5.84
C GLU A 127 1.39 -4.17 -6.25
N VAL A 128 1.17 -2.85 -6.19
CA VAL A 128 2.21 -1.86 -6.49
C VAL A 128 3.34 -1.93 -5.47
N HIS A 129 3.01 -1.99 -4.18
CA HIS A 129 3.98 -2.15 -3.10
C HIS A 129 4.83 -3.41 -3.27
N THR A 130 4.19 -4.57 -3.46
CA THR A 130 4.93 -5.83 -3.59
C THR A 130 5.70 -5.91 -4.91
N SER A 131 5.24 -5.25 -5.98
CA SER A 131 5.98 -5.10 -7.24
C SER A 131 7.27 -4.30 -7.07
N LEU A 132 7.26 -3.29 -6.19
CA LEU A 132 8.44 -2.51 -5.84
C LEU A 132 9.43 -3.33 -5.00
N VAL A 133 8.93 -3.98 -3.95
CA VAL A 133 9.76 -4.64 -2.93
C VAL A 133 10.26 -6.02 -3.39
N ILE A 134 9.39 -6.82 -4.01
CA ILE A 134 9.69 -8.21 -4.44
C ILE A 134 10.11 -8.25 -5.92
N GLY A 135 9.79 -7.22 -6.69
CA GLY A 135 10.27 -7.06 -8.07
C GLY A 135 9.40 -7.70 -9.16
N HIS A 136 8.23 -8.25 -8.85
CA HIS A 136 7.29 -8.74 -9.86
C HIS A 136 6.64 -7.61 -10.68
N VAL A 137 5.88 -7.92 -11.73
CA VAL A 137 5.14 -6.91 -12.53
C VAL A 137 3.84 -6.51 -11.84
N VAL A 138 3.36 -5.28 -12.07
CA VAL A 138 2.01 -4.84 -11.68
C VAL A 138 1.01 -5.44 -12.66
N ARG A 139 0.12 -6.34 -12.20
CA ARG A 139 -0.78 -7.11 -13.07
C ARG A 139 -2.07 -6.39 -13.44
N CYS A 140 -2.60 -5.57 -12.54
CA CYS A 140 -3.79 -4.74 -12.77
C CYS A 140 -3.39 -3.26 -12.72
N PRO A 141 -2.89 -2.69 -13.83
CA PRO A 141 -2.44 -1.31 -13.88
C PRO A 141 -3.62 -0.34 -13.80
N GLU A 142 -3.36 0.84 -13.24
CA GLU A 142 -4.42 1.83 -12.99
C GLU A 142 -5.04 2.38 -14.28
N LEU A 143 -4.24 2.58 -15.34
CA LEU A 143 -4.70 3.07 -16.64
C LEU A 143 -5.65 2.12 -17.37
N GLN A 144 -5.72 0.86 -16.96
CA GLN A 144 -6.63 -0.15 -17.53
C GLN A 144 -7.81 -0.47 -16.61
N SER A 145 -7.95 0.30 -15.52
CA SER A 145 -8.96 0.11 -14.51
C SER A 145 -9.96 1.26 -14.54
N SER A 146 -11.25 0.94 -14.40
CA SER A 146 -12.36 1.91 -14.39
C SER A 146 -13.14 1.77 -13.08
N VAL A 147 -12.46 2.05 -11.97
CA VAL A 147 -13.02 2.04 -10.61
C VAL A 147 -12.86 3.42 -10.01
N ALA A 148 -13.95 4.01 -9.52
CA ALA A 148 -13.92 5.31 -8.87
C ALA A 148 -13.32 5.20 -7.46
N TYR A 149 -12.90 6.34 -6.91
CA TYR A 149 -12.54 6.39 -5.50
C TYR A 149 -13.77 6.19 -4.61
N PRO A 150 -13.63 5.50 -3.47
CA PRO A 150 -14.68 5.47 -2.47
C PRO A 150 -14.93 6.88 -1.91
N THR A 151 -16.18 7.20 -1.62
CA THR A 151 -16.64 8.52 -1.18
C THR A 151 -17.52 8.49 0.07
N ILE A 152 -18.13 7.35 0.40
CA ILE A 152 -19.04 7.26 1.54
C ILE A 152 -18.25 7.17 2.84
N GLN A 153 -18.56 8.06 3.79
CA GLN A 153 -17.98 8.08 5.12
C GLN A 153 -18.70 7.11 6.07
N ASP A 154 -18.02 6.71 7.15
CA ASP A 154 -18.64 5.86 8.17
C ASP A 154 -19.69 6.65 8.98
N ILE A 155 -20.93 6.20 8.97
CA ILE A 155 -22.12 6.94 9.45
C ILE A 155 -22.27 6.93 10.99
N ASP A 156 -21.38 6.29 11.74
CA ASP A 156 -21.56 6.05 13.19
C ASP A 156 -21.58 7.30 14.13
N SER A 157 -21.49 8.55 13.65
CA SER A 157 -21.53 9.76 14.51
C SER A 157 -22.75 10.64 14.22
N MET A 158 -23.46 10.98 15.28
CA MET A 158 -24.60 11.92 15.25
C MET A 158 -24.17 13.39 15.11
N ASP A 159 -22.91 13.73 15.42
CA ASP A 159 -22.43 15.11 15.46
C ASP A 159 -21.80 15.56 14.10
N PRO A 160 -22.29 16.64 13.45
CA PRO A 160 -21.73 17.16 12.20
C PRO A 160 -20.28 17.66 12.29
N GLU A 161 -19.86 18.25 13.40
CA GLU A 161 -18.50 18.83 13.51
C GLU A 161 -17.42 17.75 13.66
N ASP A 162 -17.67 16.71 14.48
CA ASP A 162 -16.75 15.57 14.62
C ASP A 162 -16.66 14.72 13.34
N ARG A 163 -17.64 14.83 12.43
CA ARG A 163 -17.64 14.16 11.12
C ARG A 163 -16.59 14.74 10.17
N SER A 164 -16.47 16.07 10.07
CA SER A 164 -15.49 16.71 9.18
C SER A 164 -14.06 16.53 9.66
N ASP A 165 -13.82 16.69 10.97
CA ASP A 165 -12.47 16.62 11.54
C ASP A 165 -11.93 15.19 11.66
N SER A 166 -12.82 14.20 11.59
CA SER A 166 -12.46 12.78 11.67
C SER A 166 -12.70 12.01 10.37
N GLU A 167 -12.89 12.72 9.25
CA GLU A 167 -13.00 12.15 7.91
C GLU A 167 -11.62 11.62 7.44
N TRP A 168 -11.51 10.31 7.26
CA TRP A 168 -10.23 9.63 7.01
C TRP A 168 -10.04 9.18 5.55
N LEU A 169 -11.10 9.19 4.75
CA LEU A 169 -11.13 8.61 3.40
C LEU A 169 -10.40 9.50 2.39
N SER A 170 -10.43 10.83 2.53
CA SER A 170 -9.63 11.73 1.69
C SER A 170 -8.13 11.46 1.81
N GLY A 171 -7.61 11.27 3.03
CA GLY A 171 -6.23 10.86 3.25
C GLY A 171 -5.92 9.48 2.67
N TRP A 172 -6.86 8.52 2.78
CA TRP A 172 -6.70 7.19 2.19
C TRP A 172 -6.72 7.20 0.65
N ASN A 173 -7.55 8.04 0.05
CA ASN A 173 -7.58 8.27 -1.40
C ASN A 173 -6.28 8.92 -1.86
N PHE A 174 -5.76 9.89 -1.11
CA PHE A 174 -4.46 10.51 -1.40
C PHE A 174 -3.31 9.49 -1.33
N VAL A 175 -3.29 8.59 -0.35
CA VAL A 175 -2.33 7.47 -0.35
C VAL A 175 -2.44 6.64 -1.62
N THR A 176 -3.65 6.44 -2.16
CA THR A 176 -3.84 5.74 -3.44
C THR A 176 -3.23 6.52 -4.60
N ASP A 177 -3.36 7.85 -4.64
CA ASP A 177 -2.67 8.69 -5.62
C ASP A 177 -1.13 8.58 -5.52
N LEU A 178 -0.57 8.47 -4.30
CA LEU A 178 0.86 8.22 -4.13
C LEU A 178 1.28 6.88 -4.75
N TYR A 179 0.51 5.81 -4.54
CA TYR A 179 0.78 4.51 -5.16
C TYR A 179 0.59 4.54 -6.69
N ARG A 180 -0.35 5.32 -7.22
CA ARG A 180 -0.46 5.57 -8.68
C ARG A 180 0.80 6.24 -9.21
N GLY A 181 1.31 7.25 -8.51
CA GLY A 181 2.61 7.85 -8.81
C GLY A 181 3.74 6.81 -8.82
N ILE A 182 3.80 5.95 -7.79
CA ILE A 182 4.81 4.90 -7.66
C ILE A 182 4.75 3.92 -8.84
N GLU A 183 3.56 3.48 -9.28
CA GLU A 183 3.40 2.58 -10.44
C GLU A 183 4.11 3.14 -11.69
N HIS A 184 3.84 4.41 -12.01
CA HIS A 184 4.39 5.08 -13.19
C HIS A 184 5.91 5.23 -13.14
N VAL A 185 6.45 5.53 -11.95
CA VAL A 185 7.90 5.65 -11.75
C VAL A 185 8.58 4.27 -11.80
N ILE A 186 7.96 3.23 -11.22
CA ILE A 186 8.49 1.84 -11.28
C ILE A 186 8.65 1.38 -12.72
N ALA A 187 7.69 1.69 -13.60
CA ALA A 187 7.77 1.33 -15.01
C ALA A 187 9.03 1.92 -15.67
N GLN A 188 9.33 3.19 -15.39
CA GLN A 188 10.54 3.85 -15.89
C GLN A 188 11.82 3.27 -15.28
N PHE A 189 11.81 3.03 -13.97
CA PHE A 189 12.93 2.41 -13.25
C PHE A 189 13.28 1.02 -13.79
N LYS A 190 12.29 0.15 -13.98
CA LYS A 190 12.47 -1.20 -14.55
C LYS A 190 12.91 -1.16 -16.01
N TYR A 191 12.38 -0.23 -16.81
CA TYR A 191 12.77 -0.05 -18.21
C TYR A 191 14.27 0.25 -18.36
N ARG A 192 14.81 1.17 -17.54
CA ARG A 192 16.23 1.54 -17.58
C ARG A 192 17.15 0.39 -17.19
N ARG A 193 16.78 -0.40 -16.17
CA ARG A 193 17.53 -1.62 -15.79
C ARG A 193 17.52 -2.70 -16.87
N ALA A 194 16.48 -2.76 -17.69
CA ALA A 194 16.33 -3.75 -18.76
C ALA A 194 17.13 -3.42 -20.05
N SER A 195 17.95 -2.37 -20.04
CA SER A 195 18.68 -1.80 -21.18
C SER A 195 19.31 -2.83 -22.13
N VAL A 196 19.92 -3.90 -21.60
CA VAL A 196 20.60 -4.95 -22.40
C VAL A 196 19.68 -5.68 -23.40
N ASN A 197 18.36 -5.69 -23.15
CA ASN A 197 17.39 -6.37 -24.02
C ASN A 197 16.52 -5.44 -24.87
N LEU A 198 16.61 -4.11 -24.67
CA LEU A 198 15.79 -3.14 -25.40
C LEU A 198 16.21 -3.03 -26.87
N ASP A 199 17.51 -3.08 -27.14
CA ASP A 199 18.08 -2.99 -28.50
C ASP A 199 17.69 -4.15 -29.42
N ARG A 200 17.17 -5.25 -28.85
CA ARG A 200 16.65 -6.40 -29.60
C ARG A 200 15.18 -6.26 -30.00
N ARG A 201 14.47 -5.23 -29.51
CA ARG A 201 13.06 -4.99 -29.83
C ARG A 201 12.94 -4.17 -31.11
N ARG A 202 12.01 -4.56 -31.99
CA ARG A 202 11.72 -3.82 -33.24
C ARG A 202 10.92 -2.53 -33.01
N LEU A 203 10.13 -2.48 -31.93
CA LEU A 203 9.36 -1.31 -31.53
C LEU A 203 9.98 -0.73 -30.25
N SER A 204 10.43 0.53 -30.33
CA SER A 204 10.80 1.29 -29.14
C SER A 204 9.54 1.74 -28.41
N THR A 205 9.49 1.52 -27.09
CA THR A 205 8.45 2.06 -26.20
C THR A 205 8.97 3.21 -25.35
N SER A 206 10.12 3.80 -25.70
CA SER A 206 10.73 4.90 -24.96
C SER A 206 9.81 6.12 -24.86
N PHE A 207 8.98 6.37 -25.88
CA PHE A 207 8.03 7.49 -25.93
C PHE A 207 6.98 7.46 -24.81
N VAL A 208 6.67 6.28 -24.25
CA VAL A 208 5.70 6.15 -23.12
C VAL A 208 6.32 6.64 -21.81
N LEU A 209 7.66 6.69 -21.74
CA LEU A 209 8.43 7.02 -20.56
C LEU A 209 9.24 8.32 -20.73
N ASP A 210 8.96 9.07 -21.80
CA ASP A 210 9.59 10.34 -22.13
C ASP A 210 8.89 11.50 -21.42
N TYR A 211 9.01 11.49 -20.10
CA TYR A 211 8.55 12.57 -19.25
C TYR A 211 9.49 12.74 -18.06
N ASP A 212 9.46 13.94 -17.49
CA ASP A 212 10.16 14.28 -16.25
C ASP A 212 9.25 13.90 -15.06
N PRO A 213 9.58 12.83 -14.29
CA PRO A 213 8.74 12.38 -13.18
C PRO A 213 8.67 13.39 -12.04
N GLN A 214 9.70 14.25 -11.89
CA GLN A 214 9.66 15.33 -10.90
C GLN A 214 8.47 16.25 -11.23
N LYS A 215 8.42 16.78 -12.45
CA LYS A 215 7.39 17.74 -12.87
C LYS A 215 6.01 17.12 -13.05
N LYS A 216 5.93 15.85 -13.48
CA LYS A 216 4.66 15.21 -13.83
C LYS A 216 4.03 14.42 -12.70
N ILE A 217 4.81 13.98 -11.71
CA ILE A 217 4.33 13.13 -10.63
C ILE A 217 4.62 13.78 -9.28
N LEU A 218 5.88 14.09 -8.96
CA LEU A 218 6.22 14.61 -7.63
C LEU A 218 5.65 16.00 -7.35
N ASP A 219 5.85 16.97 -8.24
CA ASP A 219 5.41 18.36 -7.98
C ASP A 219 3.88 18.47 -7.81
N PRO A 220 3.03 17.82 -8.64
CA PRO A 220 1.58 17.82 -8.42
C PRO A 220 1.16 17.13 -7.12
N LEU A 221 1.81 16.02 -6.75
CA LEU A 221 1.51 15.31 -5.51
C LEU A 221 2.01 16.06 -4.28
N ALA A 222 3.10 16.81 -4.39
CA ALA A 222 3.59 17.72 -3.35
C ALA A 222 2.58 18.85 -3.11
N ALA A 223 2.10 19.50 -4.18
CA ALA A 223 1.06 20.52 -4.08
C ALA A 223 -0.24 19.95 -3.48
N ALA A 224 -0.69 18.79 -3.94
CA ALA A 224 -1.88 18.13 -3.39
C ALA A 224 -1.69 17.72 -1.91
N ARG A 225 -0.49 17.29 -1.50
CA ARG A 225 -0.15 17.07 -0.08
C ARG A 225 -0.24 18.37 0.71
N GLU A 226 0.17 19.49 0.12
CA GLU A 226 0.04 20.81 0.75
C GLU A 226 -1.41 21.27 0.90
N ASP A 227 -2.28 20.89 -0.04
CA ASP A 227 -3.71 21.21 0.01
C ASP A 227 -4.53 20.24 0.89
N LEU A 228 -3.91 19.18 1.44
CA LEU A 228 -4.61 18.27 2.35
C LEU A 228 -5.12 18.98 3.61
N PRO A 229 -6.29 18.57 4.14
CA PRO A 229 -6.80 19.08 5.41
C PRO A 229 -5.81 18.96 6.57
N ASP A 230 -5.86 19.91 7.51
CA ASP A 230 -4.93 20.02 8.65
C ASP A 230 -4.77 18.74 9.47
N ARG A 231 -5.83 17.92 9.57
CA ARG A 231 -5.81 16.62 10.23
C ARG A 231 -4.79 15.62 9.67
N PHE A 232 -4.33 15.82 8.43
CA PHE A 232 -3.30 15.00 7.79
C PHE A 232 -1.89 15.63 7.80
N LYS A 233 -1.73 16.83 8.37
CA LYS A 233 -0.44 17.51 8.47
C LYS A 233 0.40 16.99 9.62
N LYS A 234 -0.26 16.55 10.70
CA LYS A 234 0.40 16.02 11.90
C LYS A 234 -0.35 14.81 12.45
N ALA A 235 0.38 13.73 12.72
CA ALA A 235 -0.20 12.55 13.35
C ALA A 235 -0.48 12.83 14.83
N MET A 236 -1.76 12.89 15.19
CA MET A 236 -2.17 13.09 16.58
C MET A 236 -1.97 11.80 17.40
N PRO A 237 -1.58 11.89 18.68
CA PRO A 237 -1.45 10.72 19.56
C PRO A 237 -2.71 9.85 19.55
N VAL A 238 -2.51 8.55 19.78
CA VAL A 238 -3.62 7.59 19.83
C VAL A 238 -4.61 8.00 20.92
N SER A 239 -5.89 7.98 20.57
CA SER A 239 -6.99 8.40 21.43
C SER A 239 -8.05 7.32 21.56
N TYR A 240 -9.07 7.56 22.38
CA TYR A 240 -10.24 6.69 22.44
C TYR A 240 -11.11 6.76 21.18
N ASN A 241 -11.00 7.85 20.40
CA ASN A 241 -11.74 8.05 19.16
C ASN A 241 -11.05 7.31 17.99
N THR A 242 -11.64 6.19 17.58
CA THR A 242 -11.12 5.36 16.48
C THR A 242 -11.01 6.12 15.16
N ARG A 243 -11.89 7.11 14.90
CA ARG A 243 -11.86 7.89 13.64
C ARG A 243 -10.64 8.79 13.59
N ARG A 244 -10.34 9.51 14.69
CA ARG A 244 -9.11 10.29 14.81
C ARG A 244 -7.87 9.42 14.69
N ASN A 245 -7.91 8.21 15.25
CA ASN A 245 -6.81 7.25 15.10
C ASN A 245 -6.62 6.80 13.64
N ARG A 246 -7.71 6.67 12.85
CA ARG A 246 -7.61 6.40 11.41
C ARG A 246 -6.99 7.57 10.66
N CYS A 247 -7.33 8.81 10.99
CA CYS A 247 -6.66 9.98 10.43
C CYS A 247 -5.16 9.97 10.76
N GLY A 248 -4.79 9.75 12.02
CA GLY A 248 -3.38 9.63 12.44
C GLY A 248 -2.64 8.50 11.71
N TYR A 249 -3.29 7.36 11.50
CA TYR A 249 -2.76 6.28 10.66
C TYR A 249 -2.58 6.71 9.21
N GLN A 250 -3.54 7.42 8.60
CA GLN A 250 -3.37 7.94 7.24
C GLN A 250 -2.23 8.97 7.18
N THR A 251 -2.08 9.86 8.15
CA THR A 251 -0.96 10.80 8.21
C THR A 251 0.39 10.08 8.17
N ALA A 252 0.53 9.02 8.97
CA ALA A 252 1.74 8.20 8.97
C ALA A 252 1.98 7.53 7.61
N ASN A 253 0.91 6.98 7.01
CA ASN A 253 0.96 6.31 5.72
C ASN A 253 1.31 7.27 4.58
N ILE A 254 0.77 8.49 4.60
CA ILE A 254 1.08 9.56 3.64
C ILE A 254 2.55 9.94 3.72
N ALA A 255 3.08 10.18 4.92
CA ALA A 255 4.48 10.54 5.11
C ALA A 255 5.39 9.43 4.54
N CYS A 256 5.24 8.18 4.99
CA CYS A 256 6.12 7.10 4.56
C CYS A 256 6.01 6.81 3.05
N THR A 257 4.79 6.74 2.51
CA THR A 257 4.57 6.46 1.08
C THR A 257 5.07 7.60 0.19
N TYR A 258 4.94 8.86 0.62
CA TYR A 258 5.42 10.01 -0.15
C TYR A 258 6.96 10.02 -0.22
N GLN A 259 7.63 9.71 0.89
CA GLN A 259 9.09 9.58 0.88
C GLN A 259 9.55 8.38 0.03
N LEU A 260 8.78 7.28 0.05
CA LEU A 260 9.00 6.15 -0.86
C LEU A 260 8.95 6.61 -2.33
N LEU A 261 7.90 7.32 -2.71
CA LEU A 261 7.74 7.87 -4.06
C LEU A 261 8.92 8.79 -4.45
N ARG A 262 9.35 9.68 -3.55
CA ARG A 262 10.52 10.55 -3.79
C ARG A 262 11.77 9.73 -4.10
N MET A 263 12.09 8.74 -3.27
CA MET A 263 13.30 7.94 -3.49
C MET A 263 13.23 7.06 -4.74
N VAL A 264 12.07 6.49 -5.06
CA VAL A 264 11.89 5.73 -6.31
C VAL A 264 12.05 6.66 -7.52
N THR A 265 11.56 7.90 -7.44
CA THR A 265 11.71 8.92 -8.48
C THR A 265 13.17 9.30 -8.70
N PHE A 266 13.91 9.55 -7.63
CA PHE A 266 15.35 9.80 -7.69
C PHE A 266 16.13 8.63 -8.29
N SER A 267 15.75 7.40 -7.97
CA SER A 267 16.36 6.20 -8.55
C SER A 267 16.05 6.03 -10.03
N ALA A 268 14.92 6.55 -10.49
CA ALA A 268 14.54 6.54 -11.90
C ALA A 268 15.23 7.65 -12.72
N TYR A 269 15.81 8.66 -12.07
CA TYR A 269 16.34 9.87 -12.72
C TYR A 269 17.85 10.06 -12.45
N HIS A 270 18.69 10.05 -13.49
CA HIS A 270 20.16 10.07 -13.37
C HIS A 270 20.77 11.41 -12.92
N THR A 271 19.96 12.45 -12.68
CA THR A 271 20.51 13.74 -12.21
C THR A 271 20.49 13.88 -10.71
N THR A 272 19.90 12.93 -9.97
CA THR A 272 19.84 13.00 -8.51
C THR A 272 21.17 12.57 -7.90
N THR A 273 21.68 13.42 -7.02
CA THR A 273 22.92 13.19 -6.28
C THR A 273 22.68 12.31 -5.06
N LEU A 274 23.71 11.59 -4.60
CA LEU A 274 23.62 10.87 -3.32
C LEU A 274 23.22 11.79 -2.17
N TYR A 275 23.68 13.04 -2.19
CA TYR A 275 23.30 14.06 -1.21
C TYR A 275 21.79 14.24 -1.12
N GLU A 276 21.09 14.37 -2.24
CA GLU A 276 19.62 14.52 -2.27
C GLU A 276 18.89 13.26 -1.78
N ALA A 277 19.42 12.08 -2.10
CA ALA A 277 18.90 10.81 -1.59
C ALA A 277 19.07 10.70 -0.06
N CYS A 278 20.25 11.03 0.46
CA CYS A 278 20.53 11.09 1.90
C CYS A 278 19.66 12.13 2.62
N GLN A 279 19.48 13.31 2.04
CA GLN A 279 18.63 14.37 2.58
C GLN A 279 17.17 13.91 2.69
N THR A 280 16.68 13.17 1.69
CA THR A 280 15.33 12.59 1.70
C THR A 280 15.16 11.57 2.83
N VAL A 281 16.19 10.75 3.09
CA VAL A 281 16.18 9.82 4.23
C VAL A 281 16.20 10.57 5.56
N LEU A 282 16.96 11.65 5.69
CA LEU A 282 16.96 12.47 6.91
C LEU A 282 15.58 13.11 7.16
N GLU A 283 14.96 13.65 6.11
CA GLU A 283 13.60 14.20 6.17
C GLU A 283 12.57 13.13 6.56
N LEU A 284 12.70 11.91 6.03
CA LEU A 284 11.87 10.79 6.45
C LEU A 284 12.08 10.44 7.94
N ILE A 285 13.32 10.39 8.41
CA ILE A 285 13.62 10.09 9.83
C ILE A 285 12.99 11.15 10.72
N ASP A 286 13.09 12.42 10.35
CA ASP A 286 12.45 13.53 11.06
C ASP A 286 10.92 13.40 11.06
N GLU A 287 10.30 13.13 9.91
CA GLU A 287 8.86 12.89 9.80
C GLU A 287 8.41 11.68 10.64
N ILE A 288 9.13 10.56 10.59
CA ILE A 288 8.85 9.35 11.38
C ILE A 288 9.00 9.61 12.87
N SER A 289 10.00 10.40 13.29
CA SER A 289 10.21 10.71 14.71
C SER A 289 9.02 11.46 15.34
N ASN A 290 8.24 12.15 14.50
CA ASN A 290 7.04 12.88 14.90
C ASN A 290 5.76 12.02 14.84
N ILE A 291 5.83 10.79 14.32
CA ILE A 291 4.69 9.87 14.23
C ILE A 291 4.62 8.99 15.51
N PRO A 292 3.44 8.91 16.17
CA PRO A 292 3.24 7.96 17.27
C PRO A 292 3.58 6.52 16.88
N ILE A 293 4.40 5.87 17.72
CA ILE A 293 4.95 4.52 17.45
C ILE A 293 3.86 3.47 17.23
N GLU A 294 2.68 3.66 17.80
CA GLU A 294 1.54 2.75 17.64
C GLU A 294 1.05 2.70 16.18
N TYR A 295 1.08 3.82 15.45
CA TYR A 295 0.75 3.83 14.02
C TYR A 295 1.82 3.12 13.19
N LEU A 296 3.10 3.34 13.51
CA LEU A 296 4.21 2.65 12.85
C LEU A 296 4.13 1.13 13.06
N ARG A 297 3.82 0.69 14.29
CA ARG A 297 3.54 -0.73 14.60
C ARG A 297 2.34 -1.25 13.82
N ALA A 298 1.28 -0.45 13.69
CA ALA A 298 0.08 -0.82 12.94
C ALA A 298 0.32 -1.00 11.42
N MET A 299 1.25 -0.24 10.83
CA MET A 299 1.70 -0.43 9.44
C MET A 299 2.51 -1.73 9.28
N GLY A 300 3.23 -2.14 10.33
CA GLY A 300 3.91 -3.43 10.41
C GLY A 300 5.01 -3.60 9.36
N LEU A 301 5.06 -4.77 8.73
CA LEU A 301 6.11 -5.13 7.76
C LEU A 301 6.16 -4.21 6.54
N ALA A 302 5.03 -3.59 6.14
CA ALA A 302 4.99 -2.67 5.01
C ALA A 302 5.93 -1.47 5.25
N MET A 303 5.93 -0.89 6.45
CA MET A 303 6.84 0.20 6.82
C MET A 303 8.30 -0.27 6.80
N LEU A 304 8.61 -1.45 7.33
CA LEU A 304 9.98 -2.00 7.28
C LEU A 304 10.45 -2.24 5.84
N GLN A 305 9.55 -2.62 4.94
CA GLN A 305 9.87 -2.81 3.53
C GLN A 305 10.06 -1.49 2.79
N GLU A 306 9.27 -0.46 3.10
CA GLU A 306 9.51 0.91 2.63
C GLU A 306 10.90 1.38 3.06
N LEU A 307 11.27 1.17 4.34
CA LEU A 307 12.60 1.48 4.88
C LEU A 307 13.72 0.66 4.23
N SER A 308 13.52 -0.64 4.05
CA SER A 308 14.50 -1.52 3.41
C SER A 308 14.71 -1.16 1.94
N GLY A 309 13.65 -0.70 1.25
CA GLY A 309 13.73 -0.18 -0.12
C GLY A 309 14.69 0.99 -0.23
N PHE A 310 14.71 1.88 0.77
CA PHE A 310 15.65 2.99 0.83
C PHE A 310 17.11 2.53 0.95
N GLY A 311 17.38 1.53 1.79
CA GLY A 311 18.73 0.96 1.93
C GLY A 311 19.26 0.37 0.62
N HIS A 312 18.42 -0.35 -0.13
CA HIS A 312 18.80 -0.87 -1.44
C HIS A 312 19.05 0.23 -2.49
N ILE A 313 18.23 1.29 -2.48
CA ILE A 313 18.40 2.45 -3.35
C ILE A 313 19.73 3.16 -3.04
N LEU A 314 19.99 3.48 -1.77
CA LEU A 314 21.25 4.11 -1.34
C LEU A 314 22.46 3.25 -1.68
N SER A 315 22.39 1.94 -1.47
CA SER A 315 23.45 1.01 -1.85
C SER A 315 23.77 1.05 -3.35
N SER A 316 22.78 1.29 -4.21
CA SER A 316 23.01 1.40 -5.65
C SER A 316 23.89 2.59 -6.03
N PHE A 317 23.74 3.74 -5.35
CA PHE A 317 24.62 4.91 -5.52
C PHE A 317 26.04 4.66 -5.02
N ILE A 318 26.21 3.90 -3.94
CA ILE A 318 27.54 3.55 -3.39
C ILE A 318 28.35 2.73 -4.42
N ASN A 319 27.67 1.82 -5.13
CA ASN A 319 28.31 0.96 -6.14
C ASN A 319 28.77 1.74 -7.39
N GLU A 320 28.26 2.95 -7.63
CA GLU A 320 28.66 3.82 -8.75
C GLU A 320 29.93 4.66 -8.46
N GLY A 321 30.46 4.57 -7.24
CA GLY A 321 31.69 5.24 -6.80
C GLY A 321 31.42 6.56 -6.09
N LEU A 322 31.80 6.64 -4.81
CA LEU A 322 31.53 7.79 -3.95
C LEU A 322 32.61 8.87 -4.05
N SER A 323 32.22 10.14 -4.11
CA SER A 323 33.14 11.24 -3.86
C SER A 323 33.48 11.36 -2.35
N LYS A 324 34.55 12.09 -1.99
CA LYS A 324 34.91 12.29 -0.56
C LYS A 324 33.81 13.00 0.24
N SER A 325 33.09 13.95 -0.36
CA SER A 325 31.97 14.66 0.30
C SER A 325 30.75 13.77 0.55
N ASP A 326 30.51 12.83 -0.36
CA ASP A 326 29.43 11.85 -0.27
C ASP A 326 29.64 10.88 0.90
N TYR A 327 30.89 10.48 1.13
CA TYR A 327 31.25 9.60 2.24
C TYR A 327 30.97 10.24 3.62
N TYR A 328 31.20 11.54 3.78
CA TYR A 328 30.89 12.25 5.02
C TYR A 328 29.39 12.34 5.28
N HIS A 329 28.56 12.53 4.24
CA HIS A 329 27.11 12.58 4.39
C HIS A 329 26.52 11.20 4.68
N LEU A 330 27.02 10.16 4.01
CA LEU A 330 26.57 8.79 4.25
C LEU A 330 26.76 8.37 5.72
N ARG A 331 27.88 8.79 6.33
CA ARG A 331 28.19 8.53 7.75
C ARG A 331 27.23 9.24 8.74
N THR A 332 26.56 10.32 8.31
CA THR A 332 25.57 11.02 9.15
C THR A 332 24.21 10.33 9.11
N VAL A 333 23.93 9.59 8.03
CA VAL A 333 22.65 8.88 7.80
C VAL A 333 22.69 7.43 8.31
N MET A 334 23.86 6.78 8.30
CA MET A 334 24.09 5.41 8.82
C MET A 334 24.47 5.39 10.30
#